data_AF-A0A239D0F6-F1
#
_entry.id   AF-A0A239D0F6-F1
#
_cell.length_a   1.000
_cell.length_b   1.000
_cell.length_c   1.000
_cell.angle_alpha   90.00
_cell.angle_beta   90.00
_cell.angle_gamma   90.00
#
_symmetry.space_group_name_H-M   'P 1'
#
loop_
_entity.id
_entity.type
_entity.pdbx_description
1 polymer ?
#
loop_
_entity_poly.entity_id
_entity_poly.type
_entity_poly.pdbx_seq_one_letter_code
_entity_poly.pdbx_strand_id
1 'polypeptide(L)'
;MGTDANHVAPRVRLTQAQLDRACERHLAYLSGIAGGAKLSLPFFDLSGMSFNGRNLTNANLSGAILRRTSFIGAKLDYADLFGCDLSEADLSRAQLHRTDLRAATLRGAVLTGARMVECDLRDGAMASATRTDFRILGMEIGPADISAAVMVDADLTRARLTGSTARATDFSGAVMTGAQLTRLDLRDAKLVRANLDGADLADADLRGANLAGAKVRAEALAASIRTDADARRREAPTEPVEEAAYEPEPPAPAITRPGPEQLEAMLAAHAQWVGSAGRTGQQLDISGQDLSGMDLSGRVLTLMKANNTRLRGADLRGAQMQAVQMSGVDLRSSDLRFADLRGAVMDRANLIDANLERADLSMLKTARGHEVRTSLVRARLAAAIFRQAKLVGVNFSGADLTGVVLDGADTTGMMLDGARGLQP
;
A
#
# COMPACT_ATOMS: atom_id res chain seq x y z
N MET A 1 6.76 34.04 17.29
CA MET A 1 5.97 33.01 17.99
C MET A 1 5.88 31.82 17.06
N GLY A 2 6.60 30.75 17.37
CA GLY A 2 6.75 29.59 16.50
C GLY A 2 5.42 28.88 16.29
N THR A 3 5.05 28.64 15.04
CA THR A 3 3.90 27.81 14.69
C THR A 3 4.34 26.34 14.74
N ASP A 4 3.94 25.63 15.78
CA ASP A 4 4.10 24.17 15.90
C ASP A 4 3.38 23.48 14.74
N ALA A 5 4.12 23.19 13.68
CA ALA A 5 3.63 22.58 12.46
C ALA A 5 3.62 21.05 12.55
N ASN A 6 3.11 20.43 13.62
CA ASN A 6 3.13 18.97 13.74
C ASN A 6 1.88 18.33 14.35
N HIS A 7 0.69 18.91 14.14
CA HIS A 7 -0.53 18.18 14.45
C HIS A 7 -0.81 17.10 13.39
N VAL A 8 -0.28 15.90 13.64
CA VAL A 8 -0.67 14.65 12.99
C VAL A 8 -2.08 14.30 13.45
N ALA A 9 -3.01 14.03 12.54
CA ALA A 9 -4.33 13.52 12.92
C ALA A 9 -4.13 12.22 13.73
N PRO A 10 -4.81 12.06 14.88
CA PRO A 10 -4.57 10.92 15.75
C PRO A 10 -4.91 9.62 15.01
N ARG A 11 -3.94 8.69 14.96
CA ARG A 11 -4.16 7.35 14.40
C ARG A 11 -5.27 6.65 15.18
N VAL A 12 -6.10 5.89 14.48
CA VAL A 12 -7.16 5.12 15.12
C VAL A 12 -6.52 4.00 15.93
N ARG A 13 -6.78 3.99 17.25
CA ARG A 13 -6.33 2.95 18.16
C ARG A 13 -7.46 1.99 18.48
N LEU A 14 -7.19 0.70 18.32
CA LEU A 14 -8.15 -0.35 18.72
C LEU A 14 -7.99 -0.69 20.21
N THR A 15 -9.01 -1.35 20.76
CA THR A 15 -8.89 -2.19 21.95
C THR A 15 -8.55 -3.61 21.54
N GLN A 16 -7.96 -4.41 22.45
CA GLN A 16 -7.67 -5.83 22.17
C GLN A 16 -8.94 -6.58 21.74
N ALA A 17 -10.08 -6.34 22.39
CA ALA A 17 -11.36 -6.96 22.03
C ALA A 17 -11.88 -6.55 20.63
N GLN A 18 -11.54 -5.35 20.13
CA GLN A 18 -11.84 -4.98 18.74
C GLN A 18 -10.90 -5.68 17.76
N LEU A 19 -9.62 -5.78 18.11
CA LEU A 19 -8.64 -6.52 17.32
C LEU A 19 -8.99 -8.01 17.22
N ASP A 20 -9.37 -8.62 18.34
CA ASP A 20 -9.72 -10.04 18.43
C ASP A 20 -10.88 -10.36 17.49
N ARG A 21 -11.94 -9.55 17.51
CA ARG A 21 -13.07 -9.66 16.58
C ARG A 21 -12.66 -9.48 15.13
N ALA A 22 -11.75 -8.54 14.83
CA ALA A 22 -11.24 -8.35 13.48
C ALA A 22 -10.46 -9.59 13.00
N CYS A 23 -9.66 -10.20 13.89
CA CYS A 23 -8.90 -11.41 13.60
C CYS A 23 -9.79 -12.66 13.48
N GLU A 24 -10.87 -12.76 14.25
CA GLU A 24 -11.87 -13.83 14.12
C GLU A 24 -12.56 -13.78 12.76
N ARG A 25 -12.95 -12.57 12.32
CA ARG A 25 -13.47 -12.36 10.97
C ARG A 25 -12.45 -12.72 9.90
N HIS A 26 -11.17 -12.45 10.14
CA HIS A 26 -10.11 -12.84 9.23
C HIS A 26 -9.89 -14.34 9.16
N LEU A 27 -9.97 -15.04 10.29
CA LEU A 27 -9.93 -16.49 10.31
C LEU A 27 -11.13 -17.11 9.59
N ALA A 28 -12.32 -16.54 9.78
CA ALA A 28 -13.52 -16.93 9.04
C ALA A 28 -13.33 -16.71 7.53
N TYR A 29 -12.72 -15.60 7.12
CA TYR A 29 -12.37 -15.33 5.71
C TYR A 29 -11.43 -16.40 5.14
N LEU A 30 -10.35 -16.74 5.85
CA LEU A 30 -9.41 -17.77 5.43
C LEU A 30 -10.05 -19.17 5.39
N SER A 31 -11.06 -19.41 6.23
CA SER A 31 -11.79 -20.67 6.32
C SER A 31 -12.99 -20.75 5.37
N GLY A 32 -13.24 -19.71 4.56
CA GLY A 32 -14.40 -19.66 3.66
C GLY A 32 -15.76 -19.60 4.38
N ILE A 33 -15.78 -19.18 5.64
CA ILE A 33 -17.00 -19.07 6.46
C ILE A 33 -17.67 -17.72 6.16
N ALA A 34 -19.00 -17.75 5.97
CA ALA A 34 -19.81 -16.57 5.73
C ALA A 34 -19.64 -15.49 6.83
N GLY A 35 -19.58 -14.22 6.42
CA GLY A 35 -19.33 -13.09 7.33
C GLY A 35 -17.85 -12.84 7.68
N GLY A 36 -16.96 -13.72 7.23
CA GLY A 36 -15.52 -13.50 7.30
C GLY A 36 -15.06 -12.31 6.45
N ALA A 37 -14.07 -11.57 6.94
CA ALA A 37 -13.45 -10.47 6.21
C ALA A 37 -11.94 -10.48 6.40
N LYS A 38 -11.21 -10.23 5.31
CA LYS A 38 -9.75 -10.08 5.33
C LYS A 38 -9.35 -8.99 6.32
N LEU A 39 -8.36 -9.25 7.19
CA LEU A 39 -7.86 -8.24 8.11
C LEU A 39 -7.20 -7.11 7.31
N SER A 40 -7.70 -5.89 7.47
CA SER A 40 -7.17 -4.68 6.86
C SER A 40 -7.18 -3.56 7.89
N LEU A 41 -6.00 -3.21 8.41
CA LEU A 41 -5.80 -2.17 9.43
C LEU A 41 -4.64 -1.23 9.04
N PRO A 42 -4.63 -0.65 7.83
CA PRO A 42 -3.55 0.24 7.42
C PRO A 42 -3.54 1.51 8.29
N PHE A 43 -2.35 1.96 8.68
CA PHE A 43 -2.13 3.17 9.48
C PHE A 43 -2.72 3.21 10.90
N PHE A 44 -3.27 2.10 11.42
CA PHE A 44 -3.77 2.03 12.80
C PHE A 44 -2.63 2.11 13.83
N ASP A 45 -2.95 2.59 15.04
CA ASP A 45 -2.11 2.37 16.22
C ASP A 45 -2.55 1.06 16.90
N LEU A 46 -1.69 0.07 16.80
CA LEU A 46 -1.87 -1.27 17.35
C LEU A 46 -0.82 -1.56 18.42
N SER A 47 -0.12 -0.53 18.92
CA SER A 47 1.00 -0.68 19.85
C SER A 47 0.60 -1.45 21.11
N GLY A 48 1.43 -2.42 21.50
CA GLY A 48 1.22 -3.25 22.69
C GLY A 48 0.17 -4.35 22.55
N MET A 49 -0.48 -4.50 21.40
CA MET A 49 -1.51 -5.53 21.20
C MET A 49 -0.93 -6.92 20.96
N SER A 50 -1.74 -7.95 21.23
CA SER A 50 -1.40 -9.35 20.99
C SER A 50 -2.11 -9.91 19.75
N PHE A 51 -1.29 -10.49 18.89
CA PHE A 51 -1.62 -11.27 17.70
C PHE A 51 -1.17 -12.73 17.84
N ASN A 52 -0.85 -13.17 19.06
CA ASN A 52 -0.20 -14.46 19.31
C ASN A 52 -0.99 -15.64 18.73
N GLY A 53 -0.29 -16.50 17.98
CA GLY A 53 -0.85 -17.69 17.34
C GLY A 53 -1.92 -17.42 16.27
N ARG A 54 -2.24 -16.15 15.97
CA ARG A 54 -3.31 -15.82 15.02
C ARG A 54 -2.89 -16.12 13.59
N ASN A 55 -3.88 -16.54 12.79
CA ASN A 55 -3.70 -16.66 11.36
C ASN A 55 -4.03 -15.32 10.69
N LEU A 56 -2.99 -14.65 10.20
CA LEU A 56 -2.97 -13.34 9.54
C LEU A 56 -2.47 -13.45 8.09
N THR A 57 -2.55 -14.63 7.49
CA THR A 57 -2.11 -14.86 6.12
C THR A 57 -2.83 -13.90 5.17
N ASN A 58 -2.06 -13.24 4.30
CA ASN A 58 -2.49 -12.15 3.41
C ASN A 58 -2.93 -10.85 4.09
N ALA A 59 -2.96 -10.71 5.42
CA ALA A 59 -3.47 -9.51 6.09
C ALA A 59 -2.80 -8.21 5.60
N ASN A 60 -3.55 -7.11 5.60
CA ASN A 60 -3.03 -5.78 5.28
C ASN A 60 -2.84 -4.96 6.58
N LEU A 61 -1.59 -4.69 6.91
CA LEU A 61 -1.15 -3.89 8.06
C LEU A 61 -0.22 -2.75 7.61
N SER A 62 -0.27 -2.38 6.32
CA SER A 62 0.63 -1.40 5.72
C SER A 62 0.63 -0.10 6.51
N GLY A 63 1.81 0.35 6.92
CA GLY A 63 2.02 1.58 7.65
C GLY A 63 1.42 1.64 9.05
N ALA A 64 0.98 0.52 9.64
CA ALA A 64 0.51 0.49 11.03
C ALA A 64 1.64 0.74 12.04
N ILE A 65 1.30 1.30 13.21
CA ILE A 65 2.20 1.33 14.37
C ILE A 65 1.98 0.04 15.14
N LEU A 66 3.01 -0.81 15.17
CA LEU A 66 3.02 -2.14 15.79
C LEU A 66 4.09 -2.21 16.89
N ARG A 67 4.46 -1.08 17.49
CA ARG A 67 5.48 -1.01 18.55
C ARG A 67 5.10 -1.91 19.72
N ARG A 68 6.04 -2.73 20.19
CA ARG A 68 5.85 -3.64 21.34
C ARG A 68 4.64 -4.56 21.20
N THR A 69 4.22 -4.86 19.97
CA THR A 69 3.18 -5.87 19.72
C THR A 69 3.74 -7.27 19.87
N SER A 70 2.87 -8.23 20.20
CA SER A 70 3.24 -9.63 20.32
C SER A 70 2.62 -10.40 19.16
N PHE A 71 3.45 -10.95 18.28
CA PHE A 71 3.11 -11.82 17.15
C PHE A 71 3.65 -13.25 17.35
N ILE A 72 3.83 -13.68 18.60
CA ILE A 72 4.46 -14.97 18.93
C ILE A 72 3.69 -16.10 18.26
N GLY A 73 4.35 -16.84 17.38
CA GLY A 73 3.73 -17.95 16.64
C GLY A 73 2.62 -17.56 15.65
N ALA A 74 2.44 -16.27 15.36
CA ALA A 74 1.44 -15.81 14.39
C ALA A 74 1.83 -16.22 12.95
N LYS A 75 0.82 -16.42 12.09
CA LYS A 75 1.02 -16.68 10.65
C LYS A 75 0.78 -15.41 9.86
N LEU A 76 1.83 -14.83 9.29
CA LEU A 76 1.85 -13.59 8.51
C LEU A 76 2.27 -13.85 7.06
N ASP A 77 2.18 -15.10 6.59
CA ASP A 77 2.55 -15.45 5.22
C ASP A 77 1.79 -14.56 4.22
N TYR A 78 2.51 -13.99 3.26
CA TYR A 78 1.98 -13.06 2.24
C TYR A 78 1.30 -11.79 2.80
N ALA A 79 1.47 -11.47 4.09
CA ALA A 79 0.94 -10.23 4.65
C ALA A 79 1.67 -9.01 4.09
N ASP A 80 0.95 -7.88 4.06
CA ASP A 80 1.49 -6.57 3.73
C ASP A 80 1.81 -5.82 5.03
N LEU A 81 3.11 -5.74 5.34
CA LEU A 81 3.68 -4.99 6.45
C LEU A 81 4.55 -3.83 5.93
N PHE A 82 4.29 -3.36 4.70
CA PHE A 82 5.04 -2.27 4.09
C PHE A 82 5.02 -1.03 4.99
N GLY A 83 6.19 -0.47 5.28
CA GLY A 83 6.33 0.79 6.01
C GLY A 83 5.84 0.74 7.47
N CYS A 84 5.60 -0.43 8.06
CA CYS A 84 5.11 -0.51 9.43
C CYS A 84 6.23 -0.26 10.46
N ASP A 85 5.84 0.17 11.66
CA ASP A 85 6.75 0.33 12.80
C ASP A 85 6.58 -0.85 13.77
N LEU A 86 7.45 -1.85 13.65
CA LEU A 86 7.55 -3.04 14.49
C LEU A 86 8.64 -2.91 15.57
N SER A 87 9.02 -1.68 15.95
CA SER A 87 10.08 -1.49 16.96
C SER A 87 9.71 -2.20 18.27
N GLU A 88 10.66 -2.98 18.80
CA GLU A 88 10.50 -3.78 20.02
C GLU A 88 9.33 -4.79 19.97
N ALA A 89 8.82 -5.14 18.79
CA ALA A 89 7.79 -6.17 18.65
C ALA A 89 8.38 -7.58 18.84
N ASP A 90 7.58 -8.51 19.36
CA ASP A 90 7.94 -9.91 19.53
C ASP A 90 7.29 -10.78 18.45
N LEU A 91 8.04 -11.12 17.41
CA LEU A 91 7.68 -12.05 16.34
C LEU A 91 8.32 -13.43 16.53
N SER A 92 8.64 -13.83 17.77
CA SER A 92 9.25 -15.14 18.04
C SER A 92 8.41 -16.27 17.46
N ARG A 93 9.04 -17.13 16.66
CA ARG A 93 8.40 -18.27 15.97
C ARG A 93 7.26 -17.88 15.01
N ALA A 94 7.14 -16.62 14.60
CA ALA A 94 6.16 -16.21 13.60
C ALA A 94 6.50 -16.77 12.21
N GLN A 95 5.48 -16.96 11.37
CA GLN A 95 5.63 -17.40 9.97
C GLN A 95 5.45 -16.18 9.07
N LEU A 96 6.47 -15.81 8.31
CA LEU A 96 6.58 -14.60 7.50
C LEU A 96 6.98 -14.96 6.05
N HIS A 97 6.48 -16.09 5.53
CA HIS A 97 6.84 -16.52 4.19
C HIS A 97 6.31 -15.52 3.15
N ARG A 98 7.20 -14.96 2.32
CA ARG A 98 6.86 -13.97 1.29
C ARG A 98 6.08 -12.75 1.80
N THR A 99 6.32 -12.37 3.06
CA THR A 99 5.76 -11.15 3.64
C THR A 99 6.48 -9.92 3.09
N ASP A 100 5.75 -8.85 2.80
CA ASP A 100 6.30 -7.56 2.39
C ASP A 100 6.63 -6.72 3.62
N LEU A 101 7.92 -6.54 3.90
CA LEU A 101 8.47 -5.76 5.01
C LEU A 101 9.30 -4.57 4.49
N ARG A 102 9.10 -4.16 3.23
CA ARG A 102 9.86 -3.04 2.68
C ARG A 102 9.57 -1.76 3.46
N ALA A 103 10.63 -1.00 3.73
CA ALA A 103 10.61 0.17 4.62
C ALA A 103 10.02 -0.06 6.03
N ALA A 104 9.91 -1.30 6.50
CA ALA A 104 9.51 -1.55 7.87
C ALA A 104 10.66 -1.28 8.85
N THR A 105 10.33 -0.80 10.05
CA THR A 105 11.28 -0.63 11.15
C THR A 105 11.10 -1.76 12.14
N LEU A 106 12.11 -2.61 12.32
CA LEU A 106 12.14 -3.72 13.28
C LEU A 106 13.23 -3.51 14.36
N ARG A 107 13.56 -2.26 14.69
CA ARG A 107 14.59 -1.95 15.68
C ARG A 107 14.30 -2.63 17.02
N GLY A 108 15.25 -3.42 17.51
CA GLY A 108 15.10 -4.16 18.77
C GLY A 108 13.97 -5.20 18.79
N ALA A 109 13.38 -5.53 17.64
CA ALA A 109 12.37 -6.58 17.56
C ALA A 109 12.97 -7.96 17.85
N VAL A 110 12.17 -8.86 18.41
CA VAL A 110 12.57 -10.25 18.68
C VAL A 110 11.96 -11.15 17.64
N LEU A 111 12.78 -11.79 16.81
CA LEU A 111 12.37 -12.72 15.75
C LEU A 111 13.02 -14.10 15.96
N THR A 112 13.23 -14.49 17.22
CA THR A 112 13.89 -15.76 17.55
C THR A 112 13.09 -16.94 16.98
N GLY A 113 13.73 -17.76 16.15
CA GLY A 113 13.11 -18.88 15.46
C GLY A 113 12.00 -18.51 14.47
N ALA A 114 11.90 -17.25 14.04
CA ALA A 114 10.92 -16.82 13.04
C ALA A 114 11.27 -17.39 11.65
N ARG A 115 10.25 -17.68 10.85
CA ARG A 115 10.40 -18.20 9.48
C ARG A 115 10.12 -17.10 8.46
N MET A 116 11.17 -16.51 7.90
CA MET A 116 11.14 -15.34 6.99
C MET A 116 11.54 -15.70 5.56
N VAL A 117 11.26 -16.93 5.13
CA VAL A 117 11.65 -17.45 3.81
C VAL A 117 11.07 -16.60 2.69
N GLU A 118 11.92 -16.08 1.82
CA GLU A 118 11.56 -15.19 0.70
C GLU A 118 10.86 -13.88 1.10
N CYS A 119 11.02 -13.38 2.34
CA CYS A 119 10.48 -12.07 2.70
C CYS A 119 11.23 -10.92 1.98
N ASP A 120 10.57 -9.77 1.85
CA ASP A 120 11.16 -8.57 1.23
C ASP A 120 11.38 -7.47 2.27
N LEU A 121 12.63 -7.25 2.67
CA LEU A 121 13.12 -6.24 3.61
C LEU A 121 13.98 -5.20 2.89
N ARG A 122 13.81 -5.02 1.58
CA ARG A 122 14.54 -3.98 0.85
C ARG A 122 14.03 -2.60 1.24
N ASP A 123 14.80 -1.59 0.85
CA ASP A 123 14.34 -0.22 0.92
C ASP A 123 12.98 -0.06 0.23
N GLY A 124 12.03 0.51 0.95
CA GLY A 124 10.76 0.89 0.39
C GLY A 124 10.90 2.26 -0.23
N ALA A 125 11.18 2.33 -1.53
CA ALA A 125 10.87 3.52 -2.29
C ALA A 125 9.34 3.58 -2.44
N MET A 126 8.65 4.23 -1.51
CA MET A 126 7.42 4.88 -1.91
C MET A 126 7.82 5.97 -2.90
N ALA A 127 7.21 6.00 -4.08
CA ALA A 127 7.25 7.21 -4.88
C ALA A 127 6.76 8.36 -3.98
N SER A 128 7.70 9.17 -3.50
CA SER A 128 7.41 10.43 -2.85
C SER A 128 6.88 11.34 -3.94
N ALA A 129 5.59 11.23 -4.24
CA ALA A 129 4.90 12.36 -4.84
C ALA A 129 4.93 13.43 -3.75
N THR A 130 5.80 14.43 -3.94
CA THR A 130 5.79 15.68 -3.18
C THR A 130 4.42 16.32 -3.40
N ARG A 131 3.45 15.90 -2.60
CA ARG A 131 2.07 16.35 -2.60
C ARG A 131 1.84 16.92 -1.23
N THR A 132 1.63 18.23 -1.21
CA THR A 132 1.51 19.09 -0.04
C THR A 132 0.44 18.64 0.97
N ASP A 133 -0.45 17.71 0.62
CA ASP A 133 -1.61 17.39 1.47
C ASP A 133 -1.80 15.90 1.75
N PHE A 134 -0.87 15.04 1.31
CA PHE A 134 -0.66 13.75 1.96
C PHE A 134 0.50 13.92 2.94
N ARG A 135 0.17 14.38 4.15
CA ARG A 135 1.00 14.02 5.29
C ARG A 135 0.87 12.50 5.41
N ILE A 136 1.86 11.77 4.88
CA ILE A 136 2.16 10.42 5.35
C ILE A 136 2.09 10.54 6.86
N LEU A 137 1.08 9.93 7.49
CA LEU A 137 0.77 10.11 8.91
C LEU A 137 1.99 9.68 9.72
N GLY A 138 2.93 10.59 9.96
CA GLY A 138 4.13 10.40 10.77
C GLY A 138 5.01 9.19 10.44
N MET A 139 5.06 8.69 9.19
CA MET A 139 6.07 7.68 8.83
C MET A 139 7.21 8.36 8.09
N GLU A 140 8.31 8.56 8.78
CA GLU A 140 9.60 8.68 8.12
C GLU A 140 9.84 7.36 7.40
N ILE A 141 9.53 7.31 6.10
CA ILE A 141 9.79 6.14 5.27
C ILE A 141 11.28 6.15 4.97
N GLY A 142 12.04 5.54 5.87
CA GLY A 142 13.46 5.29 5.71
C GLY A 142 13.73 3.96 4.99
N PRO A 143 15.00 3.63 4.78
CA PRO A 143 15.40 2.26 4.45
C PRO A 143 14.84 1.29 5.49
N ALA A 144 14.60 0.04 5.11
CA ALA A 144 14.21 -0.96 6.10
C ALA A 144 15.31 -1.07 7.17
N ASP A 145 14.92 -1.05 8.44
CA ASP A 145 15.85 -0.98 9.55
C ASP A 145 15.56 -2.08 10.56
N ILE A 146 16.45 -3.07 10.60
CA ILE A 146 16.39 -4.21 11.53
C ILE A 146 17.49 -4.12 12.60
N SER A 147 18.06 -2.94 12.81
CA SER A 147 19.18 -2.75 13.73
C SER A 147 18.84 -3.20 15.16
N ALA A 148 19.80 -3.85 15.81
CA ALA A 148 19.67 -4.42 17.14
C ALA A 148 18.52 -5.44 17.31
N ALA A 149 17.93 -5.94 16.22
CA ALA A 149 16.95 -7.02 16.32
C ALA A 149 17.62 -8.34 16.76
N VAL A 150 16.82 -9.23 17.35
CA VAL A 150 17.25 -10.56 17.79
C VAL A 150 16.64 -11.62 16.88
N MET A 151 17.40 -12.08 15.90
CA MET A 151 17.02 -13.07 14.88
C MET A 151 17.71 -14.42 15.10
N VAL A 152 17.93 -14.81 16.36
CA VAL A 152 18.59 -16.07 16.73
C VAL A 152 17.78 -17.25 16.18
N ASP A 153 18.46 -18.18 15.50
CA ASP A 153 17.88 -19.36 14.86
C ASP A 153 16.73 -19.05 13.85
N ALA A 154 16.64 -17.82 13.35
CA ALA A 154 15.64 -17.45 12.34
C ALA A 154 15.98 -18.01 10.95
N ASP A 155 14.96 -18.31 10.15
CA ASP A 155 15.08 -18.79 8.77
C ASP A 155 14.82 -17.66 7.78
N LEU A 156 15.88 -17.02 7.28
CA LEU A 156 15.88 -16.00 6.24
C LEU A 156 16.28 -16.56 4.87
N THR A 157 16.03 -17.85 4.61
CA THR A 157 16.35 -18.47 3.31
C THR A 157 15.76 -17.66 2.15
N ARG A 158 16.62 -17.20 1.23
CA ARG A 158 16.26 -16.36 0.07
C ARG A 158 15.52 -15.06 0.41
N ALA A 159 15.64 -14.57 1.63
CA ALA A 159 15.14 -13.24 2.00
C ALA A 159 15.89 -12.14 1.24
N ARG A 160 15.22 -11.00 1.02
CA ARG A 160 15.77 -9.87 0.25
C ARG A 160 16.02 -8.70 1.19
N LEU A 161 17.28 -8.34 1.40
CA LEU A 161 17.70 -7.29 2.34
C LEU A 161 18.60 -6.23 1.67
N THR A 162 18.67 -6.21 0.34
CA THR A 162 19.54 -5.31 -0.42
C THR A 162 19.37 -3.85 0.01
N GLY A 163 20.47 -3.21 0.42
CA GLY A 163 20.53 -1.79 0.82
C GLY A 163 19.98 -1.45 2.21
N SER A 164 19.34 -2.40 2.89
CA SER A 164 18.78 -2.17 4.23
C SER A 164 19.86 -2.06 5.31
N THR A 165 19.47 -1.73 6.56
CA THR A 165 20.38 -1.66 7.70
C THR A 165 20.08 -2.72 8.76
N ALA A 166 21.13 -3.39 9.22
CA ALA A 166 21.08 -4.50 10.17
C ALA A 166 22.21 -4.39 11.22
N ARG A 167 22.59 -3.17 11.60
CA ARG A 167 23.66 -2.91 12.57
C ARG A 167 23.39 -3.57 13.91
N ALA A 168 24.41 -4.20 14.49
CA ALA A 168 24.34 -4.85 15.81
C ALA A 168 23.20 -5.89 15.95
N THR A 169 22.69 -6.43 14.84
CA THR A 169 21.64 -7.46 14.83
C THR A 169 22.22 -8.80 15.25
N ASP A 170 21.48 -9.59 16.02
CA ASP A 170 21.86 -10.95 16.40
C ASP A 170 21.26 -11.99 15.45
N PHE A 171 22.05 -12.47 14.50
CA PHE A 171 21.73 -13.56 13.57
C PHE A 171 22.35 -14.90 14.02
N SER A 172 22.68 -15.08 15.30
CA SER A 172 23.34 -16.30 15.76
C SER A 172 22.50 -17.54 15.42
N GLY A 173 23.09 -18.53 14.75
CA GLY A 173 22.40 -19.75 14.31
C GLY A 173 21.39 -19.57 13.16
N ALA A 174 21.21 -18.34 12.64
CA ALA A 174 20.24 -18.07 11.58
C ALA A 174 20.59 -18.79 10.26
N VAL A 175 19.55 -19.20 9.52
CA VAL A 175 19.67 -19.78 8.18
C VAL A 175 19.41 -18.68 7.15
N MET A 176 20.44 -18.32 6.38
CA MET A 176 20.40 -17.24 5.39
C MET A 176 20.81 -17.75 4.00
N THR A 177 20.55 -19.04 3.72
CA THR A 177 20.95 -19.66 2.46
C THR A 177 20.31 -18.95 1.27
N GLY A 178 21.11 -18.52 0.30
CA GLY A 178 20.62 -17.79 -0.89
C GLY A 178 20.02 -16.41 -0.63
N ALA A 179 20.22 -15.81 0.55
CA ALA A 179 19.71 -14.48 0.85
C ALA A 179 20.41 -13.38 0.01
N GLN A 180 19.66 -12.33 -0.35
CA GLN A 180 20.19 -11.16 -1.08
C GLN A 180 20.60 -10.09 -0.09
N LEU A 181 21.90 -9.99 0.22
CA LEU A 181 22.47 -9.09 1.23
C LEU A 181 23.32 -7.98 0.60
N THR A 182 23.20 -7.76 -0.71
CA THR A 182 23.97 -6.77 -1.45
C THR A 182 23.84 -5.38 -0.81
N ARG A 183 24.96 -4.70 -0.52
CA ARG A 183 24.98 -3.38 0.16
C ARG A 183 24.27 -3.33 1.53
N LEU A 184 24.04 -4.47 2.19
CA LEU A 184 23.46 -4.51 3.53
C LEU A 184 24.48 -4.03 4.58
N ASP A 185 24.06 -3.18 5.50
CA ASP A 185 24.90 -2.76 6.62
C ASP A 185 24.79 -3.75 7.78
N LEU A 186 25.79 -4.62 7.92
CA LEU A 186 25.91 -5.66 8.96
C LEU A 186 26.95 -5.29 10.04
N ARG A 187 27.27 -4.00 10.21
CA ARG A 187 28.32 -3.61 11.16
C ARG A 187 27.96 -4.00 12.58
N ASP A 188 28.95 -4.56 13.28
CA ASP A 188 28.82 -5.11 14.63
C ASP A 188 27.76 -6.22 14.79
N ALA A 189 27.24 -6.79 13.69
CA ALA A 189 26.27 -7.87 13.74
C ALA A 189 26.88 -9.18 14.27
N LYS A 190 26.07 -9.99 14.97
CA LYS A 190 26.48 -11.33 15.41
C LYS A 190 25.97 -12.35 14.42
N LEU A 191 26.87 -13.04 13.72
CA LEU A 191 26.57 -14.09 12.74
C LEU A 191 27.12 -15.44 13.23
N VAL A 192 27.24 -15.63 14.55
CA VAL A 192 27.85 -16.81 15.16
C VAL A 192 27.08 -18.05 14.75
N ARG A 193 27.73 -19.01 14.09
CA ARG A 193 27.12 -20.23 13.55
C ARG A 193 25.98 -19.99 12.52
N ALA A 194 25.88 -18.80 11.94
CA ALA A 194 24.91 -18.53 10.88
C ALA A 194 25.27 -19.28 9.58
N ASN A 195 24.27 -19.68 8.80
CA ASN A 195 24.46 -20.34 7.50
C ASN A 195 24.16 -19.39 6.34
N LEU A 196 25.20 -18.83 5.73
CA LEU A 196 25.19 -17.90 4.61
C LEU A 196 25.53 -18.59 3.27
N ASP A 197 25.38 -19.92 3.16
CA ASP A 197 25.72 -20.63 1.92
C ASP A 197 24.91 -20.09 0.73
N GLY A 198 25.60 -19.68 -0.33
CA GLY A 198 24.98 -19.07 -1.51
C GLY A 198 24.35 -17.68 -1.29
N ALA A 199 24.52 -17.05 -0.13
CA ALA A 199 24.09 -15.66 0.06
C ALA A 199 24.94 -14.69 -0.79
N ASP A 200 24.30 -13.66 -1.33
CA ASP A 200 24.98 -12.58 -2.04
C ASP A 200 25.38 -11.47 -1.06
N LEU A 201 26.68 -11.35 -0.79
CA LEU A 201 27.29 -10.38 0.12
C LEU A 201 28.02 -9.24 -0.62
N ALA A 202 27.77 -9.05 -1.92
CA ALA A 202 28.41 -8.01 -2.70
C ALA A 202 28.18 -6.63 -2.06
N ASP A 203 29.26 -5.93 -1.74
CA ASP A 203 29.26 -4.61 -1.09
C ASP A 203 28.58 -4.57 0.30
N ALA A 204 28.28 -5.72 0.92
CA ALA A 204 27.76 -5.76 2.28
C ALA A 204 28.84 -5.32 3.29
N ASP A 205 28.45 -4.53 4.31
CA ASP A 205 29.38 -4.01 5.31
C ASP A 205 29.41 -4.87 6.57
N LEU A 206 30.45 -5.69 6.69
CA LEU A 206 30.68 -6.65 7.79
C LEU A 206 31.71 -6.14 8.81
N ARG A 207 32.08 -4.85 8.81
CA ARG A 207 33.05 -4.33 9.78
C ARG A 207 32.56 -4.54 11.22
N GLY A 208 33.39 -5.13 12.07
CA GLY A 208 33.02 -5.47 13.45
C GLY A 208 32.08 -6.67 13.60
N ALA A 209 31.61 -7.28 12.51
CA ALA A 209 30.70 -8.42 12.58
C ALA A 209 31.42 -9.69 13.11
N ASN A 210 30.74 -10.43 13.99
CA ASN A 210 31.23 -11.69 14.54
C ASN A 210 30.76 -12.89 13.71
N LEU A 211 31.65 -13.44 12.89
CA LEU A 211 31.38 -14.59 12.00
C LEU A 211 31.83 -15.94 12.59
N ALA A 212 32.06 -16.04 13.91
CA ALA A 212 32.59 -17.27 14.52
C ALA A 212 31.71 -18.49 14.19
N GLY A 213 32.29 -19.48 13.50
CA GLY A 213 31.58 -20.70 13.09
C GLY A 213 30.51 -20.49 12.01
N ALA A 214 30.41 -19.31 11.39
CA ALA A 214 29.49 -19.07 10.28
C ALA A 214 29.89 -19.88 9.05
N LYS A 215 28.91 -20.48 8.36
CA LYS A 215 29.11 -21.11 7.06
C LYS A 215 28.94 -20.07 5.96
N VAL A 216 30.04 -19.60 5.40
CA VAL A 216 30.07 -18.61 4.31
C VAL A 216 31.16 -18.97 3.31
N ARG A 217 30.92 -18.74 2.02
CA ARG A 217 31.91 -19.00 0.96
C ARG A 217 32.99 -17.95 0.95
N ALA A 218 34.22 -18.34 0.62
CA ALA A 218 35.36 -17.42 0.59
C ALA A 218 35.16 -16.30 -0.44
N GLU A 219 34.54 -16.61 -1.57
CA GLU A 219 34.25 -15.67 -2.66
C GLU A 219 33.22 -14.61 -2.22
N ALA A 220 32.20 -15.03 -1.46
CA ALA A 220 31.20 -14.11 -0.92
C ALA A 220 31.82 -13.13 0.10
N LEU A 221 32.75 -13.61 0.94
CA LEU A 221 33.50 -12.75 1.85
C LEU A 221 34.44 -11.79 1.09
N ALA A 222 35.06 -12.23 0.00
CA ALA A 222 35.93 -11.37 -0.81
C ALA A 222 35.16 -10.21 -1.46
N ALA A 223 33.86 -10.40 -1.74
CA ALA A 223 32.98 -9.36 -2.28
C ALA A 223 32.40 -8.41 -1.21
N SER A 224 32.65 -8.64 0.08
CA SER A 224 32.13 -7.82 1.18
C SER A 224 33.14 -6.76 1.70
N ILE A 225 32.66 -5.74 2.40
CA ILE A 225 33.49 -4.74 3.10
C ILE A 225 33.77 -5.30 4.50
N ARG A 226 35.04 -5.56 4.83
CA ARG A 226 35.41 -6.14 6.15
C ARG A 226 36.35 -5.27 6.96
N THR A 227 36.99 -4.30 6.31
CA THR A 227 37.93 -3.36 6.92
C THR A 227 37.65 -1.95 6.45
N ASP A 228 38.17 -0.95 7.19
CA ASP A 228 38.13 0.44 6.74
C ASP A 228 38.96 0.70 5.47
N ALA A 229 39.89 -0.21 5.14
CA ALA A 229 40.62 -0.15 3.88
C ALA A 229 39.72 -0.59 2.71
N ASP A 230 38.90 -1.63 2.89
CA ASP A 230 37.91 -2.07 1.90
C ASP A 230 36.87 -0.99 1.64
N ALA A 231 36.40 -0.33 2.71
CA ALA A 231 35.45 0.78 2.62
C ALA A 231 36.04 1.93 1.80
N ARG A 232 37.29 2.33 2.09
CA ARG A 232 38.00 3.38 1.36
C ARG A 232 38.30 3.04 -0.10
N ARG A 233 38.57 1.77 -0.43
CA ARG A 233 38.76 1.33 -1.83
C ARG A 233 37.48 1.45 -2.66
N ARG A 234 36.32 1.35 -2.01
CA ARG A 234 35.00 1.48 -2.65
C ARG A 234 34.48 2.91 -2.66
N GLU A 235 34.90 3.74 -1.70
CA GLU A 235 34.65 5.19 -1.68
C GLU A 235 35.63 5.97 -2.58
N ALA A 236 36.76 5.36 -2.97
CA ALA A 236 37.66 5.94 -3.96
C ALA A 236 36.90 6.12 -5.28
N PRO A 237 36.92 7.33 -5.89
CA PRO A 237 36.25 7.54 -7.15
C PRO A 237 36.89 6.62 -8.18
N THR A 238 36.15 5.60 -8.60
CA THR A 238 36.43 4.93 -9.86
C THR A 238 36.37 6.00 -10.94
N GLU A 239 37.34 6.01 -11.85
CA GLU A 239 37.24 6.82 -13.08
C GLU A 239 35.84 6.68 -13.67
N PRO A 240 35.25 7.76 -14.19
CA PRO A 240 33.91 7.71 -14.74
C PRO A 240 33.90 6.62 -15.82
N VAL A 241 33.25 5.50 -15.49
CA VAL A 241 32.84 4.55 -16.50
C VAL A 241 31.87 5.36 -17.36
N GLU A 242 32.16 5.51 -18.65
CA GLU A 242 31.15 5.96 -19.59
C GLU A 242 29.95 5.04 -19.42
N GLU A 243 28.92 5.53 -18.73
CA GLU A 243 27.63 4.88 -18.69
C GLU A 243 27.21 4.71 -20.14
N ALA A 244 27.16 3.46 -20.60
CA ALA A 244 26.45 3.14 -21.83
C ALA A 244 25.09 3.82 -21.70
N ALA A 245 24.82 4.78 -22.59
CA ALA A 245 23.69 5.67 -22.50
C ALA A 245 22.43 4.87 -22.21
N TYR A 246 21.98 4.94 -20.96
CA TYR A 246 20.60 4.65 -20.63
C TYR A 246 19.83 5.76 -21.34
N GLU A 247 19.16 5.43 -22.44
CA GLU A 247 18.09 6.29 -22.92
C GLU A 247 17.05 6.30 -21.79
N PRO A 248 16.90 7.40 -21.03
CA PRO A 248 15.85 7.45 -20.04
C PRO A 248 14.54 7.27 -20.80
N GLU A 249 13.72 6.30 -20.36
CA GLU A 249 12.30 6.33 -20.71
C GLU A 249 11.83 7.77 -20.48
N PRO A 250 11.17 8.40 -21.48
CA PRO A 250 10.76 9.78 -21.37
C PRO A 250 9.98 9.94 -20.06
N PRO A 251 10.29 10.96 -19.24
CA PRO A 251 9.63 11.14 -17.96
C PRO A 251 8.12 11.10 -18.19
N ALA A 252 7.43 10.24 -17.44
CA ALA A 252 5.97 10.20 -17.48
C ALA A 252 5.45 11.64 -17.34
N PRO A 253 4.52 12.08 -18.20
CA PRO A 253 4.10 13.48 -18.26
C PRO A 253 3.75 14.00 -16.87
N ALA A 254 4.27 15.19 -16.53
CA ALA A 254 4.07 15.80 -15.22
C ALA A 254 2.56 15.93 -14.96
N ILE A 255 2.10 15.27 -13.90
CA ILE A 255 0.70 15.32 -13.50
C ILE A 255 0.46 16.67 -12.84
N THR A 256 -0.35 17.51 -13.50
CA THR A 256 -0.62 18.89 -13.09
C THR A 256 -1.69 18.94 -12.01
N ARG A 257 -1.54 19.84 -11.04
CA ARG A 257 -2.52 20.10 -9.98
C ARG A 257 -3.02 21.54 -10.15
N PRO A 258 -4.32 21.77 -10.42
CA PRO A 258 -4.85 23.12 -10.55
C PRO A 258 -4.78 23.82 -9.19
N GLY A 259 -4.44 25.12 -9.20
CA GLY A 259 -4.52 25.94 -7.98
C GLY A 259 -5.97 26.07 -7.50
N PRO A 260 -6.23 26.38 -6.21
CA PRO A 260 -7.59 26.46 -5.68
C PRO A 260 -8.51 27.42 -6.46
N GLU A 261 -8.03 28.62 -6.79
CA GLU A 261 -8.80 29.61 -7.55
C GLU A 261 -9.09 29.14 -8.98
N GLN A 262 -8.11 28.50 -9.62
CA GLN A 262 -8.26 27.93 -10.95
C GLN A 262 -9.29 26.81 -10.95
N LEU A 263 -9.23 25.91 -9.97
CA LEU A 263 -10.19 24.82 -9.81
C LEU A 263 -11.61 25.36 -9.59
N GLU A 264 -11.79 26.35 -8.72
CA GLU A 264 -13.10 26.97 -8.52
C GLU A 264 -13.63 27.66 -9.78
N ALA A 265 -12.77 28.35 -10.54
CA ALA A 265 -13.16 28.93 -11.82
C ALA A 265 -13.59 27.86 -12.84
N MET A 266 -12.86 26.75 -12.91
CA MET A 266 -13.20 25.60 -13.75
C MET A 266 -14.54 24.96 -13.32
N LEU A 267 -14.75 24.77 -12.02
CA LEU A 267 -15.99 24.23 -11.46
C LEU A 267 -17.19 25.15 -11.71
N ALA A 268 -17.01 26.47 -11.56
CA ALA A 268 -18.05 27.47 -11.83
C ALA A 268 -18.41 27.50 -13.33
N ALA A 269 -17.42 27.51 -14.21
CA ALA A 269 -17.62 27.44 -15.65
C ALA A 269 -18.33 26.13 -16.05
N HIS A 270 -18.01 25.03 -15.37
CA HIS A 270 -18.67 23.75 -15.59
C HIS A 270 -20.12 23.72 -15.12
N ALA A 271 -20.41 24.26 -13.93
CA ALA A 271 -21.78 24.38 -13.45
C ALA A 271 -22.65 25.22 -14.40
N GLN A 272 -22.11 26.31 -14.95
CA GLN A 272 -22.78 27.09 -15.99
C GLN A 272 -22.97 26.29 -17.29
N TRP A 273 -21.98 25.50 -17.68
CA TRP A 273 -22.05 24.64 -18.86
C TRP A 273 -23.13 23.59 -18.72
N VAL A 274 -23.23 22.90 -17.57
CA VAL A 274 -24.30 21.94 -17.30
C VAL A 274 -25.66 22.65 -17.25
N GLY A 275 -25.79 23.74 -16.51
CA GLY A 275 -27.05 24.49 -16.35
C GLY A 275 -27.57 25.12 -17.64
N SER A 276 -26.69 25.43 -18.58
CA SER A 276 -27.04 25.99 -19.88
C SER A 276 -27.22 24.95 -20.99
N ALA A 277 -27.09 23.65 -20.68
CA ALA A 277 -27.02 22.56 -21.65
C ALA A 277 -25.92 22.75 -22.71
N GLY A 278 -24.76 23.23 -22.27
CA GLY A 278 -23.55 23.39 -23.06
C GLY A 278 -23.44 24.70 -23.85
N ARG A 279 -24.37 25.66 -23.66
CA ARG A 279 -24.38 26.92 -24.40
C ARG A 279 -23.41 27.98 -23.86
N THR A 280 -23.16 27.98 -22.56
CA THR A 280 -22.31 28.97 -21.88
C THR A 280 -21.46 28.30 -20.81
N GLY A 281 -20.23 28.78 -20.57
CA GLY A 281 -19.28 28.13 -19.68
C GLY A 281 -18.43 27.08 -20.42
N GLN A 282 -17.78 26.19 -19.68
CA GLN A 282 -16.87 25.19 -20.25
C GLN A 282 -17.04 23.83 -19.57
N GLN A 283 -17.05 22.74 -20.34
CA GLN A 283 -17.04 21.39 -19.79
C GLN A 283 -15.76 21.18 -18.97
N LEU A 284 -15.89 20.64 -17.75
CA LEU A 284 -14.74 20.33 -16.90
C LEU A 284 -13.94 19.18 -17.52
N ASP A 285 -12.66 19.45 -17.81
CA ASP A 285 -11.68 18.43 -18.16
C ASP A 285 -10.49 18.53 -17.21
N ILE A 286 -10.37 17.53 -16.35
CA ILE A 286 -9.28 17.36 -15.40
C ILE A 286 -8.51 16.07 -15.67
N SER A 287 -8.60 15.54 -16.90
CA SER A 287 -7.93 14.30 -17.29
C SER A 287 -6.41 14.40 -17.06
N GLY A 288 -5.84 13.38 -16.42
CA GLY A 288 -4.42 13.33 -16.06
C GLY A 288 -3.99 14.30 -14.94
N GLN A 289 -4.92 15.04 -14.34
CA GLN A 289 -4.62 15.97 -13.25
C GLN A 289 -4.66 15.29 -11.87
N ASP A 290 -4.10 15.98 -10.89
CA ASP A 290 -4.16 15.64 -9.48
C ASP A 290 -5.18 16.52 -8.74
N LEU A 291 -6.26 15.91 -8.27
CA LEU A 291 -7.24 16.52 -7.38
C LEU A 291 -7.42 15.68 -6.11
N SER A 292 -6.34 15.04 -5.62
CA SER A 292 -6.40 14.19 -4.45
C SER A 292 -6.68 15.00 -3.18
N GLY A 293 -7.53 14.47 -2.29
CA GLY A 293 -7.95 15.10 -1.05
C GLY A 293 -8.85 16.34 -1.21
N MET A 294 -9.22 16.71 -2.43
CA MET A 294 -10.05 17.89 -2.68
C MET A 294 -11.50 17.66 -2.25
N ASP A 295 -12.12 18.72 -1.73
CA ASP A 295 -13.56 18.75 -1.45
C ASP A 295 -14.32 19.13 -2.72
N LEU A 296 -14.98 18.13 -3.29
CA LEU A 296 -15.88 18.21 -4.42
C LEU A 296 -17.31 17.80 -4.02
N SER A 297 -17.60 17.81 -2.71
CA SER A 297 -18.89 17.39 -2.17
C SER A 297 -20.02 18.29 -2.67
N GLY A 298 -21.14 17.67 -3.03
CA GLY A 298 -22.34 18.34 -3.54
C GLY A 298 -22.16 19.07 -4.89
N ARG A 299 -20.98 19.03 -5.51
CA ARG A 299 -20.71 19.76 -6.76
C ARG A 299 -21.44 19.14 -7.95
N VAL A 300 -21.75 19.98 -8.94
CA VAL A 300 -22.25 19.57 -10.24
C VAL A 300 -21.06 19.22 -11.13
N LEU A 301 -20.88 17.93 -11.39
CA LEU A 301 -19.77 17.33 -12.14
C LEU A 301 -20.26 16.51 -13.34
N THR A 302 -21.53 16.64 -13.69
CA THR A 302 -22.21 15.92 -14.76
C THR A 302 -21.44 16.04 -16.08
N LEU A 303 -21.17 14.91 -16.74
CA LEU A 303 -20.40 14.81 -17.99
C LEU A 303 -18.93 15.28 -17.90
N MET A 304 -18.35 15.49 -16.72
CA MET A 304 -16.92 15.86 -16.64
C MET A 304 -16.00 14.79 -17.27
N LYS A 305 -14.84 15.23 -17.75
CA LYS A 305 -13.74 14.36 -18.16
C LYS A 305 -12.67 14.34 -17.08
N ALA A 306 -12.31 13.14 -16.65
CA ALA A 306 -11.35 12.86 -15.58
C ALA A 306 -10.61 11.54 -15.83
N ASN A 307 -10.30 11.25 -17.09
CA ASN A 307 -9.56 10.03 -17.45
C ASN A 307 -8.15 10.10 -16.87
N ASN A 308 -7.72 9.01 -16.21
CA ASN A 308 -6.42 8.92 -15.53
C ASN A 308 -6.17 10.03 -14.48
N THR A 309 -7.23 10.66 -13.98
CA THR A 309 -7.14 11.67 -12.92
C THR A 309 -6.90 10.99 -11.58
N ARG A 310 -6.22 11.69 -10.67
CA ARG A 310 -6.00 11.21 -9.30
C ARG A 310 -6.92 11.94 -8.33
N LEU A 311 -7.97 11.25 -7.87
CA LEU A 311 -8.98 11.71 -6.90
C LEU A 311 -8.89 10.92 -5.58
N ARG A 312 -7.69 10.44 -5.21
CA ARG A 312 -7.46 9.66 -3.99
C ARG A 312 -7.88 10.46 -2.76
N GLY A 313 -8.72 9.89 -1.90
CA GLY A 313 -9.20 10.55 -0.68
C GLY A 313 -10.03 11.81 -0.93
N ALA A 314 -10.46 12.09 -2.18
CA ALA A 314 -11.34 13.22 -2.45
C ALA A 314 -12.70 13.01 -1.78
N ASP A 315 -13.29 14.11 -1.33
CA ASP A 315 -14.67 14.13 -0.85
C ASP A 315 -15.58 14.43 -2.04
N LEU A 316 -16.34 13.43 -2.46
CA LEU A 316 -17.30 13.48 -3.57
C LEU A 316 -18.72 13.22 -3.04
N ARG A 317 -18.95 13.42 -1.73
CA ARG A 317 -20.24 13.13 -1.10
C ARG A 317 -21.35 13.94 -1.75
N GLY A 318 -22.40 13.27 -2.23
CA GLY A 318 -23.53 13.92 -2.88
C GLY A 318 -23.19 14.64 -4.20
N ALA A 319 -22.00 14.43 -4.76
CA ALA A 319 -21.64 15.03 -6.03
C ALA A 319 -22.51 14.47 -7.17
N GLN A 320 -22.90 15.33 -8.11
CA GLN A 320 -23.65 14.95 -9.29
C GLN A 320 -22.68 14.58 -10.40
N MET A 321 -22.51 13.30 -10.68
CA MET A 321 -21.47 12.73 -11.55
C MET A 321 -22.10 11.84 -12.63
N GLN A 322 -23.24 12.23 -13.17
CA GLN A 322 -23.90 11.45 -14.21
C GLN A 322 -23.11 11.53 -15.51
N ALA A 323 -22.95 10.40 -16.19
CA ALA A 323 -22.25 10.28 -17.48
C ALA A 323 -20.82 10.84 -17.52
N VAL A 324 -20.11 10.82 -16.38
CA VAL A 324 -18.71 11.24 -16.32
C VAL A 324 -17.79 10.26 -17.03
N GLN A 325 -16.70 10.76 -17.62
CA GLN A 325 -15.68 9.95 -18.29
C GLN A 325 -14.41 9.93 -17.45
N MET A 326 -14.17 8.85 -16.72
CA MET A 326 -13.08 8.76 -15.75
C MET A 326 -12.44 7.37 -15.76
N SER A 327 -12.18 6.85 -16.96
CA SER A 327 -11.45 5.60 -17.11
C SER A 327 -10.03 5.73 -16.58
N GLY A 328 -9.55 4.71 -15.87
CA GLY A 328 -8.23 4.71 -15.24
C GLY A 328 -8.06 5.67 -14.05
N VAL A 329 -9.14 6.29 -13.58
CA VAL A 329 -9.10 7.21 -12.42
C VAL A 329 -8.64 6.49 -11.15
N ASP A 330 -7.86 7.16 -10.31
CA ASP A 330 -7.49 6.70 -8.98
C ASP A 330 -8.38 7.35 -7.92
N LEU A 331 -9.33 6.58 -7.39
CA LEU A 331 -10.33 6.96 -6.39
C LEU A 331 -10.12 6.26 -5.04
N ARG A 332 -8.93 5.71 -4.79
CA ARG A 332 -8.68 4.98 -3.53
C ARG A 332 -9.05 5.81 -2.30
N SER A 333 -9.72 5.18 -1.34
CA SER A 333 -10.14 5.79 -0.08
C SER A 333 -10.93 7.11 -0.23
N SER A 334 -11.54 7.36 -1.39
CA SER A 334 -12.40 8.53 -1.61
C SER A 334 -13.79 8.31 -1.02
N ASP A 335 -14.46 9.40 -0.67
CA ASP A 335 -15.82 9.37 -0.12
C ASP A 335 -16.83 9.79 -1.19
N LEU A 336 -17.49 8.82 -1.80
CA LEU A 336 -18.54 8.99 -2.82
C LEU A 336 -19.93 8.74 -2.24
N ARG A 337 -20.11 8.83 -0.91
CA ARG A 337 -21.43 8.58 -0.32
C ARG A 337 -22.48 9.48 -0.93
N PHE A 338 -23.65 8.94 -1.25
CA PHE A 338 -24.74 9.70 -1.88
C PHE A 338 -24.44 10.29 -3.27
N ALA A 339 -23.29 10.02 -3.87
CA ALA A 339 -22.97 10.53 -5.20
C ALA A 339 -23.89 9.93 -6.28
N ASP A 340 -24.21 10.72 -7.29
CA ASP A 340 -25.01 10.27 -8.45
C ASP A 340 -24.07 9.96 -9.63
N LEU A 341 -23.72 8.69 -9.80
CA LEU A 341 -22.78 8.17 -10.79
C LEU A 341 -23.49 7.50 -11.98
N ARG A 342 -24.78 7.78 -12.19
CA ARG A 342 -25.56 7.11 -13.24
C ARG A 342 -24.94 7.33 -14.62
N GLY A 343 -24.68 6.25 -15.35
CA GLY A 343 -24.07 6.28 -16.67
C GLY A 343 -22.57 6.62 -16.68
N ALA A 344 -21.89 6.66 -15.54
CA ALA A 344 -20.47 6.97 -15.46
C ALA A 344 -19.60 5.87 -16.11
N VAL A 345 -18.50 6.27 -16.77
CA VAL A 345 -17.52 5.38 -17.37
C VAL A 345 -16.25 5.39 -16.52
N MET A 346 -16.06 4.31 -15.76
CA MET A 346 -15.00 4.12 -14.77
C MET A 346 -14.18 2.85 -15.07
N ASP A 347 -14.00 2.52 -16.35
CA ASP A 347 -13.24 1.35 -16.75
C ASP A 347 -11.80 1.43 -16.26
N ARG A 348 -11.28 0.33 -15.70
CA ARG A 348 -9.94 0.25 -15.10
C ARG A 348 -9.69 1.25 -13.96
N ALA A 349 -10.75 1.85 -13.40
CA ALA A 349 -10.64 2.72 -12.24
C ALA A 349 -10.13 1.94 -11.02
N ASN A 350 -9.44 2.64 -10.12
CA ASN A 350 -8.99 2.12 -8.85
C ASN A 350 -9.82 2.70 -7.71
N LEU A 351 -10.77 1.93 -7.20
CA LEU A 351 -11.70 2.27 -6.13
C LEU A 351 -11.43 1.43 -4.86
N ILE A 352 -10.21 0.92 -4.68
CA ILE A 352 -9.88 0.16 -3.46
C ILE A 352 -10.17 1.04 -2.24
N ASP A 353 -10.92 0.50 -1.29
CA ASP A 353 -11.32 1.19 -0.04
C ASP A 353 -12.16 2.48 -0.26
N ALA A 354 -12.72 2.69 -1.45
CA ALA A 354 -13.63 3.82 -1.69
C ALA A 354 -14.99 3.59 -1.02
N ASN A 355 -15.58 4.65 -0.48
CA ASN A 355 -16.90 4.59 0.15
C ASN A 355 -17.99 5.11 -0.81
N LEU A 356 -18.77 4.18 -1.37
CA LEU A 356 -19.93 4.46 -2.24
C LEU A 356 -21.25 4.16 -1.54
N GLU A 357 -21.31 4.20 -0.21
CA GLU A 357 -22.55 3.97 0.53
C GLU A 357 -23.64 4.94 0.06
N ARG A 358 -24.80 4.39 -0.29
CA ARG A 358 -25.97 5.12 -0.81
C ARG A 358 -25.73 5.90 -2.11
N ALA A 359 -24.65 5.62 -2.83
CA ALA A 359 -24.43 6.17 -4.17
C ALA A 359 -25.39 5.55 -5.21
N ASP A 360 -25.73 6.30 -6.25
CA ASP A 360 -26.57 5.83 -7.35
C ASP A 360 -25.70 5.58 -8.59
N LEU A 361 -25.44 4.30 -8.90
CA LEU A 361 -24.69 3.88 -10.08
C LEU A 361 -25.62 3.27 -11.15
N SER A 362 -26.94 3.40 -11.01
CA SER A 362 -27.89 2.80 -11.94
C SER A 362 -27.76 3.36 -13.37
N MET A 363 -28.47 2.76 -14.32
CA MET A 363 -28.47 3.25 -15.70
C MET A 363 -29.05 4.67 -15.78
N LEU A 364 -28.36 5.55 -16.50
CA LEU A 364 -28.84 6.89 -16.77
C LEU A 364 -29.84 6.86 -17.94
N LYS A 365 -31.09 7.25 -17.69
CA LYS A 365 -32.09 7.45 -18.74
C LYS A 365 -32.01 8.87 -19.28
N THR A 366 -31.71 9.01 -20.56
CA THR A 366 -31.70 10.31 -21.24
C THR A 366 -33.11 10.73 -21.63
N ALA A 367 -33.31 12.03 -21.89
CA ALA A 367 -34.59 12.57 -22.37
C ALA A 367 -35.06 11.95 -23.71
N ARG A 368 -34.13 11.39 -24.50
CA ARG A 368 -34.42 10.70 -25.77
C ARG A 368 -34.71 9.20 -25.61
N GLY A 369 -34.87 8.73 -24.38
CA GLY A 369 -35.15 7.31 -24.09
C GLY A 369 -33.93 6.38 -24.21
N HIS A 370 -32.74 6.91 -24.53
CA HIS A 370 -31.51 6.10 -24.51
C HIS A 370 -31.07 5.85 -23.07
N GLU A 371 -30.68 4.62 -22.78
CA GLU A 371 -30.11 4.23 -21.49
C GLU A 371 -28.59 4.16 -21.59
N VAL A 372 -27.89 4.94 -20.76
CA VAL A 372 -26.43 4.92 -20.66
C VAL A 372 -26.06 4.13 -19.42
N ARG A 373 -25.33 3.04 -19.63
CA ARG A 373 -24.93 2.12 -18.55
C ARG A 373 -23.69 2.63 -17.84
N THR A 374 -23.68 2.52 -16.51
CA THR A 374 -22.47 2.72 -15.71
C THR A 374 -21.50 1.56 -15.91
N SER A 375 -20.25 1.86 -16.23
CA SER A 375 -19.22 0.88 -16.55
C SER A 375 -18.06 0.94 -15.58
N LEU A 376 -17.68 -0.22 -15.03
CA LEU A 376 -16.58 -0.47 -14.11
C LEU A 376 -15.74 -1.66 -14.63
N VAL A 377 -15.61 -1.78 -15.96
CA VAL A 377 -14.93 -2.92 -16.59
C VAL A 377 -13.47 -2.94 -16.18
N ARG A 378 -13.00 -4.07 -15.67
CA ARG A 378 -11.63 -4.25 -15.14
C ARG A 378 -11.23 -3.25 -14.04
N ALA A 379 -12.21 -2.65 -13.36
CA ALA A 379 -11.95 -1.79 -12.22
C ALA A 379 -11.45 -2.60 -11.01
N ARG A 380 -10.64 -1.97 -10.16
CA ARG A 380 -10.16 -2.54 -8.90
C ARG A 380 -11.00 -1.97 -7.77
N LEU A 381 -11.84 -2.80 -7.16
CA LEU A 381 -12.83 -2.39 -6.17
C LEU A 381 -12.63 -3.10 -4.83
N ALA A 382 -11.47 -3.71 -4.60
CA ALA A 382 -11.25 -4.47 -3.38
C ALA A 382 -11.53 -3.62 -2.13
N ALA A 383 -12.34 -4.16 -1.21
CA ALA A 383 -12.80 -3.46 -0.01
C ALA A 383 -13.64 -2.19 -0.23
N ALA A 384 -14.11 -1.89 -1.44
CA ALA A 384 -15.02 -0.77 -1.67
C ALA A 384 -16.37 -1.01 -0.97
N ILE A 385 -16.96 0.06 -0.43
CA ILE A 385 -18.20 0.00 0.35
C ILE A 385 -19.36 0.45 -0.54
N PHE A 386 -20.33 -0.43 -0.79
CA PHE A 386 -21.53 -0.18 -1.59
C PHE A 386 -22.81 -0.32 -0.78
N ARG A 387 -22.77 -0.14 0.54
CA ARG A 387 -23.95 -0.27 1.41
C ARG A 387 -25.09 0.58 0.90
N GLN A 388 -26.27 -0.01 0.71
CA GLN A 388 -27.46 0.69 0.22
C GLN A 388 -27.27 1.44 -1.13
N ALA A 389 -26.22 1.10 -1.90
CA ALA A 389 -25.97 1.70 -3.21
C ALA A 389 -26.90 1.09 -4.27
N LYS A 390 -27.21 1.85 -5.31
CA LYS A 390 -27.97 1.32 -6.45
C LYS A 390 -27.02 0.90 -7.56
N LEU A 391 -26.93 -0.40 -7.82
CA LEU A 391 -26.03 -1.01 -8.80
C LEU A 391 -26.79 -1.61 -9.99
N VAL A 392 -28.03 -1.16 -10.22
CA VAL A 392 -28.91 -1.72 -11.24
C VAL A 392 -28.29 -1.61 -12.63
N GLY A 393 -28.04 -2.74 -13.27
CA GLY A 393 -27.48 -2.80 -14.62
C GLY A 393 -26.00 -2.43 -14.73
N VAL A 394 -25.26 -2.25 -13.62
CA VAL A 394 -23.84 -1.84 -13.68
C VAL A 394 -22.98 -2.93 -14.32
N ASN A 395 -22.06 -2.54 -15.19
CA ASN A 395 -21.12 -3.46 -15.81
C ASN A 395 -19.81 -3.56 -15.01
N PHE A 396 -19.58 -4.69 -14.36
CA PHE A 396 -18.36 -5.01 -13.62
C PHE A 396 -17.50 -6.08 -14.32
N SER A 397 -17.64 -6.29 -15.62
CA SER A 397 -16.92 -7.34 -16.34
C SER A 397 -15.40 -7.23 -16.13
N GLY A 398 -14.75 -8.32 -15.72
CA GLY A 398 -13.32 -8.34 -15.42
C GLY A 398 -12.89 -7.57 -14.17
N ALA A 399 -13.82 -7.02 -13.38
CA ALA A 399 -13.49 -6.22 -12.20
C ALA A 399 -13.05 -7.09 -11.00
N ASP A 400 -12.25 -6.50 -10.13
CA ASP A 400 -11.85 -7.10 -8.85
C ASP A 400 -12.73 -6.58 -7.71
N LEU A 401 -13.72 -7.37 -7.32
CA LEU A 401 -14.72 -7.07 -6.30
C LEU A 401 -14.38 -7.71 -4.95
N THR A 402 -13.13 -8.12 -4.74
CA THR A 402 -12.71 -8.86 -3.54
C THR A 402 -13.00 -8.07 -2.27
N GLY A 403 -13.88 -8.59 -1.41
CA GLY A 403 -14.19 -7.96 -0.12
C GLY A 403 -15.03 -6.68 -0.21
N VAL A 404 -15.68 -6.44 -1.35
CA VAL A 404 -16.69 -5.38 -1.50
C VAL A 404 -17.84 -5.60 -0.53
N VAL A 405 -18.31 -4.52 0.11
CA VAL A 405 -19.46 -4.56 1.05
C VAL A 405 -20.73 -4.16 0.32
N LEU A 406 -21.69 -5.08 0.17
CA LEU A 406 -22.94 -4.87 -0.58
C LEU A 406 -24.19 -4.77 0.30
N ASP A 407 -24.07 -4.57 1.62
CA ASP A 407 -25.22 -4.64 2.54
C ASP A 407 -26.36 -3.70 2.09
N GLY A 408 -27.50 -4.27 1.67
CA GLY A 408 -28.66 -3.52 1.20
C GLY A 408 -28.50 -2.85 -0.18
N ALA A 409 -27.45 -3.16 -0.94
CA ALA A 409 -27.27 -2.67 -2.30
C ALA A 409 -28.28 -3.31 -3.26
N ASP A 410 -28.78 -2.55 -4.22
CA ASP A 410 -29.60 -3.08 -5.31
C ASP A 410 -28.69 -3.57 -6.44
N THR A 411 -28.44 -4.88 -6.49
CA THR A 411 -27.53 -5.53 -7.45
C THR A 411 -28.23 -6.04 -8.71
N THR A 412 -29.48 -5.64 -8.96
CA THR A 412 -30.31 -6.19 -10.03
C THR A 412 -29.67 -5.99 -11.41
N GLY A 413 -29.46 -7.08 -12.16
CA GLY A 413 -28.97 -7.01 -13.54
C GLY A 413 -27.51 -6.56 -13.70
N MET A 414 -26.69 -6.65 -12.65
CA MET A 414 -25.24 -6.45 -12.76
C MET A 414 -24.61 -7.43 -13.75
N MET A 415 -23.66 -6.97 -14.55
CA MET A 415 -22.85 -7.83 -15.43
C MET A 415 -21.53 -8.16 -14.73
N LEU A 416 -21.22 -9.45 -14.61
CA LEU A 416 -20.09 -9.97 -13.84
C LEU A 416 -19.14 -10.83 -14.69
N ASP A 417 -19.20 -10.73 -16.03
CA ASP A 417 -18.41 -11.58 -16.93
C ASP A 417 -16.91 -11.45 -16.64
N GLY A 418 -16.29 -12.53 -16.15
CA GLY A 418 -14.88 -12.54 -15.75
C GLY A 418 -14.53 -11.67 -14.53
N ALA A 419 -15.53 -11.13 -13.81
CA ALA A 419 -15.32 -10.46 -12.54
C ALA A 419 -14.89 -11.50 -11.47
N ARG A 420 -14.09 -11.08 -10.50
CA ARG A 420 -13.65 -11.91 -9.38
C ARG A 420 -14.02 -11.29 -8.04
N GLY A 421 -14.17 -12.09 -7.01
CA GLY A 421 -14.29 -11.61 -5.63
C GLY A 421 -15.72 -11.40 -5.10
N LEU A 422 -16.75 -11.52 -5.95
CA LEU A 422 -18.12 -11.82 -5.51
C LEU A 422 -18.32 -13.34 -5.55
N GLN A 423 -18.81 -13.95 -4.48
CA GLN A 423 -19.24 -15.35 -4.53
C GLN A 423 -20.49 -15.46 -5.43
N PRO A 424 -20.73 -16.61 -6.09
CA PRO A 424 -22.02 -16.88 -6.73
C PRO A 424 -23.19 -16.84 -5.75
#